data_AF-A0A6N7V4X5-F1
#
_entry.id   AF-A0A6N7V4X5-F1
#
_cell.length_a   1.000
_cell.length_b   1.000
_cell.length_c   1.000
_cell.angle_alpha   90.00
_cell.angle_beta   90.00
_cell.angle_gamma   90.00
#
_symmetry.space_group_name_H-M   'P 1'
#
loop_
_entity.id
_entity.type
_entity.pdbx_description
1 polymer ?
#
loop_
_entity_poly.entity_id
_entity_poly.type
_entity_poly.pdbx_seq_one_letter_code
_entity_poly.pdbx_strand_id
1 'polypeptide(L)'
;MKKKPNLLNKKDECCGCTACATVCPLKAISFEYDHEGFLYPSIDYDICIGCLKCENVCAFKKDNKFSSDEYENTKVYAAKAKCEDVLLNSSSGGMFTIFSDIFLEQGDAVAACKYVSELDKVTIKLIFDKGSRDEARGSKYIQAELDDSFQQIIEYLYKNLEKKILVFGTGCQIAGLDLLLKKNNLRHRAILIDLVCHGAPSSGLWKKYIQKVEKNQGLTDTLVTC
;
A
#
# COMPACT_ATOMS: atom_id res chain seq x y z
N MET A 1 4.62 34.32 -6.50
CA MET A 1 5.20 33.08 -7.05
C MET A 1 4.46 31.88 -6.47
N LYS A 2 4.15 30.87 -7.28
CA LYS A 2 3.60 29.59 -6.77
C LYS A 2 4.66 28.92 -5.88
N LYS A 3 4.27 28.41 -4.71
CA LYS A 3 5.16 27.58 -3.89
C LYS A 3 5.46 26.29 -4.65
N LYS A 4 6.70 25.80 -4.57
CA LYS A 4 7.12 24.54 -5.20
C LYS A 4 7.17 23.46 -4.12
N PRO A 5 6.30 22.44 -4.18
CA PRO A 5 6.33 21.39 -3.18
C PRO A 5 7.62 20.57 -3.25
N ASN A 6 8.15 20.18 -2.09
CA ASN A 6 9.32 19.34 -2.00
C ASN A 6 8.97 17.91 -1.56
N LEU A 7 8.76 17.02 -2.53
CA LEU A 7 8.40 15.63 -2.25
C LEU A 7 9.60 14.69 -2.11
N LEU A 8 10.73 15.02 -2.74
CA LEU A 8 11.91 14.16 -2.77
C LEU A 8 13.19 15.02 -2.88
N ASN A 9 14.01 15.01 -1.83
CA ASN A 9 15.38 15.54 -1.89
C ASN A 9 16.40 14.43 -2.09
N LYS A 10 16.19 13.33 -1.36
CA LYS A 10 17.02 12.14 -1.35
C LYS A 10 16.13 10.90 -1.47
N LYS A 11 16.66 9.85 -2.10
CA LYS A 11 15.90 8.62 -2.38
C LYS A 11 15.40 7.91 -1.10
N ASP A 12 16.14 8.01 0.01
CA ASP A 12 15.78 7.44 1.31
C ASP A 12 14.62 8.15 2.03
N GLU A 13 14.16 9.30 1.52
CA GLU A 13 13.01 10.03 2.05
C GLU A 13 11.67 9.63 1.40
N CYS A 14 11.63 8.59 0.58
CA CYS A 14 10.41 8.16 -0.11
C CYS A 14 10.41 6.66 -0.42
N CYS A 15 9.26 6.01 -0.23
CA CYS A 15 9.04 4.61 -0.62
C CYS A 15 8.00 4.44 -1.73
N GLY A 16 7.49 5.53 -2.30
CA GLY A 16 6.54 5.46 -3.41
C GLY A 16 5.09 5.11 -3.05
N CYS A 17 4.59 5.47 -1.86
CA CYS A 17 3.24 5.10 -1.42
C CYS A 17 2.08 5.89 -2.06
N THR A 18 2.33 6.74 -3.05
CA THR A 18 1.34 7.53 -3.83
C THR A 18 0.41 8.50 -3.08
N ALA A 19 0.48 8.60 -1.74
CA ALA A 19 -0.39 9.51 -0.98
C ALA A 19 -0.34 10.98 -1.46
N CYS A 20 0.84 11.44 -1.86
CA CYS A 20 1.05 12.78 -2.42
C CYS A 20 0.29 12.99 -3.74
N ALA A 21 0.23 11.98 -4.61
CA ALA A 21 -0.52 12.02 -5.86
C ALA A 21 -2.03 11.94 -5.59
N THR A 22 -2.47 11.04 -4.70
CA THR A 22 -3.88 10.87 -4.33
C THR A 22 -4.50 12.18 -3.79
N VAL A 23 -3.76 12.93 -2.97
CA VAL A 23 -4.27 14.18 -2.39
C VAL A 23 -4.23 15.38 -3.35
N CYS A 24 -3.58 15.24 -4.51
CA CYS A 24 -3.35 16.34 -5.43
C CYS A 24 -4.62 16.67 -6.22
N PRO A 25 -5.23 17.86 -6.03
CA PRO A 25 -6.53 18.17 -6.63
C PRO A 25 -6.47 18.32 -8.16
N LEU A 26 -5.29 18.61 -8.72
CA LEU A 26 -5.09 18.78 -10.17
C LEU A 26 -4.35 17.60 -10.81
N LYS A 27 -4.11 16.52 -10.07
CA LYS A 27 -3.37 15.34 -10.55
C LYS A 27 -2.00 15.70 -11.17
N ALA A 28 -1.33 16.70 -10.62
CA ALA A 28 -0.04 17.20 -11.09
C ALA A 28 1.17 16.34 -10.69
N ILE A 29 0.95 15.14 -10.15
CA ILE A 29 2.01 14.27 -9.63
C ILE A 29 1.86 12.89 -10.27
N SER A 30 2.90 12.47 -11.01
CA SER A 30 3.07 11.12 -11.56
C SER A 30 4.12 10.35 -10.75
N PHE A 31 4.25 9.06 -11.02
CA PHE A 31 5.34 8.23 -10.49
C PHE A 31 6.14 7.66 -11.66
N GLU A 32 7.46 7.87 -11.62
CA GLU A 32 8.37 7.49 -12.69
C GLU A 32 9.48 6.59 -12.14
N TYR A 33 9.93 5.65 -12.97
CA TYR A 33 11.07 4.80 -12.63
C TYR A 33 12.36 5.60 -12.69
N ASP A 34 13.20 5.43 -11.68
CA ASP A 34 14.61 5.80 -11.79
C ASP A 34 15.41 4.76 -12.59
N HIS A 35 16.72 5.00 -12.74
CA HIS A 35 17.61 4.10 -13.46
C HIS A 35 17.80 2.73 -12.79
N GLU A 36 17.47 2.61 -11.51
CA GLU A 36 17.51 1.36 -10.72
C GLU A 36 16.15 0.62 -10.75
N GLY A 37 15.11 1.25 -11.33
CA GLY A 37 13.76 0.72 -11.48
C GLY A 37 12.85 0.92 -10.27
N PHE A 38 13.19 1.84 -9.36
CA PHE A 38 12.31 2.26 -8.28
C PHE A 38 11.40 3.40 -8.72
N LEU A 39 10.15 3.41 -8.23
CA LEU A 39 9.19 4.47 -8.49
C LEU A 39 9.30 5.62 -7.49
N TYR A 40 9.38 6.84 -8.03
CA TYR A 40 9.42 8.09 -7.25
C TYR A 40 8.47 9.15 -7.81
N PRO A 41 7.98 10.09 -6.97
CA PRO A 41 7.06 11.12 -7.42
C PRO A 41 7.76 12.15 -8.32
N SER A 42 7.12 12.49 -9.43
CA SER A 42 7.49 13.57 -10.36
C SER A 42 6.37 14.62 -10.39
N ILE A 43 6.71 15.91 -10.32
CA ILE A 43 5.73 17.01 -10.25
C ILE A 43 5.74 17.79 -11.56
N ASP A 44 4.58 17.89 -12.20
CA ASP A 44 4.33 18.84 -13.27
C ASP A 44 4.06 20.23 -12.67
N TYR A 45 5.02 21.16 -12.83
CA TYR A 45 4.92 22.51 -12.28
C TYR A 45 4.03 23.46 -13.08
N ASP A 46 3.69 23.12 -14.32
CA ASP A 46 2.77 23.91 -15.13
C ASP A 46 1.32 23.68 -14.65
N ILE A 47 0.99 22.44 -14.32
CA ILE A 47 -0.30 22.06 -13.71
C ILE A 47 -0.35 22.43 -12.23
N CYS A 48 0.75 22.27 -11.49
CA CYS A 48 0.77 22.49 -10.04
C CYS A 48 0.37 23.93 -9.65
N ILE A 49 -0.52 24.05 -8.66
CA ILE A 49 -0.96 25.33 -8.08
C ILE A 49 -0.25 25.70 -6.78
N GLY A 50 0.72 24.91 -6.33
CA GLY A 50 1.51 25.21 -5.13
C GLY A 50 0.72 25.19 -3.81
N CYS A 51 -0.34 24.37 -3.72
CA CYS A 51 -1.20 24.28 -2.53
C CYS A 51 -0.58 23.49 -1.36
N LEU A 52 0.56 22.82 -1.59
CA LEU A 52 1.33 22.02 -0.61
C LEU A 52 0.56 20.87 0.08
N LYS A 53 -0.63 20.50 -0.42
CA LYS A 53 -1.39 19.36 0.11
C LYS A 53 -0.59 18.05 0.08
N CYS A 54 0.24 17.87 -0.93
CA CYS A 54 1.08 16.69 -1.15
C CYS A 54 2.21 16.55 -0.10
N GLU A 55 2.82 17.64 0.33
CA GLU A 55 3.79 17.62 1.44
C GLU A 55 3.10 17.34 2.77
N ASN A 56 1.96 18.01 3.02
CA ASN A 56 1.21 17.88 4.27
C ASN A 56 0.67 16.46 4.53
N VAL A 57 0.49 15.65 3.49
CA VAL A 57 0.06 14.25 3.61
C VAL A 57 1.23 13.26 3.62
N CYS A 58 2.45 13.71 3.35
CA CYS A 58 3.61 12.84 3.30
C CYS A 58 4.10 12.51 4.72
N ALA A 59 4.06 11.23 5.10
CA ALA A 59 4.51 10.78 6.42
C ALA A 59 6.01 11.04 6.67
N PHE A 60 6.82 11.05 5.61
CA PHE A 60 8.27 11.38 5.69
C PHE A 60 8.54 12.86 5.93
N LYS A 61 7.56 13.75 5.72
CA LYS A 61 7.69 15.18 5.98
C LYS A 61 7.13 15.57 7.36
N LYS A 62 6.78 14.59 8.19
CA LYS A 62 6.28 14.78 9.55
C LYS A 62 7.26 14.22 10.55
N ASP A 63 7.38 14.91 11.68
CA ASP A 63 8.07 14.37 12.86
C ASP A 63 7.10 13.40 13.55
N ASN A 64 7.17 12.10 13.20
CA ASN A 64 6.31 11.06 13.78
C ASN A 64 6.86 10.58 15.13
N LYS A 65 7.15 11.51 16.05
CA LYS A 65 7.45 11.16 17.44
C LYS A 65 6.16 10.80 18.14
N PHE A 66 6.03 9.54 18.51
CA PHE A 66 4.99 9.10 19.43
C PHE A 66 5.27 9.69 20.82
N SER A 67 4.21 9.97 21.56
CA SER A 67 4.35 10.38 22.96
C SER A 67 4.83 9.21 23.82
N SER A 68 5.54 9.50 24.93
CA SER A 68 5.94 8.49 25.92
C SER A 68 4.74 7.65 26.39
N ASP A 69 3.60 8.30 26.56
CA ASP A 69 2.39 7.72 27.11
C ASP A 69 1.73 6.72 26.14
N GLU A 70 1.89 6.92 24.82
CA GLU A 70 1.42 5.96 23.81
C GLU A 70 2.23 4.65 23.86
N TYR A 71 3.54 4.73 24.11
CA TYR A 71 4.39 3.53 24.23
C TYR A 71 4.04 2.71 25.47
N GLU A 72 3.87 3.35 26.63
CA GLU A 72 3.58 2.66 27.90
C GLU A 72 2.25 1.89 27.88
N ASN A 73 1.28 2.37 27.11
CA ASN A 73 -0.03 1.73 26.99
C ASN A 73 -0.12 0.70 25.85
N THR A 74 0.95 0.52 25.07
CA THR A 74 0.96 -0.43 23.94
C THR A 74 1.07 -1.86 24.44
N LYS A 75 0.03 -2.67 24.14
CA LYS A 75 0.03 -4.10 24.48
C LYS A 75 0.70 -4.91 23.36
N VAL A 76 1.65 -5.75 23.76
CA VAL A 76 2.40 -6.61 22.84
C VAL A 76 1.97 -8.06 23.04
N TYR A 77 1.68 -8.75 21.94
CA TYR A 77 1.25 -10.15 21.95
C TYR A 77 2.04 -10.94 20.90
N ALA A 78 2.25 -12.24 21.18
CA ALA A 78 2.67 -13.22 20.19
C ALA A 78 1.49 -14.15 19.90
N ALA A 79 1.12 -14.29 18.63
CA ALA A 79 -0.02 -15.10 18.22
C ALA A 79 0.27 -15.88 16.93
N LYS A 80 -0.38 -17.03 16.79
CA LYS A 80 -0.42 -17.82 15.56
C LYS A 80 -1.82 -18.41 15.37
N ALA A 81 -2.22 -18.61 14.12
CA ALA A 81 -3.47 -19.27 13.78
C ALA A 81 -3.48 -20.70 14.33
N LYS A 82 -4.66 -21.16 14.78
CA LYS A 82 -4.85 -22.55 15.22
C LYS A 82 -5.13 -23.50 14.05
N CYS A 83 -5.70 -22.99 12.97
CA CYS A 83 -6.03 -23.77 11.78
C CYS A 83 -4.75 -24.06 10.98
N GLU A 84 -4.48 -25.33 10.72
CA GLU A 84 -3.30 -25.79 9.99
C GLU A 84 -3.29 -25.32 8.54
N ASP A 85 -4.43 -25.40 7.85
CA ASP A 85 -4.57 -24.89 6.47
C ASP A 85 -4.23 -23.39 6.36
N VAL A 86 -4.66 -22.59 7.34
CA VAL A 86 -4.33 -21.16 7.40
C VAL A 86 -2.82 -20.97 7.57
N LEU A 87 -2.17 -21.76 8.43
CA LEU A 87 -0.73 -21.67 8.65
C LEU A 87 0.06 -22.06 7.40
N LEU A 88 -0.29 -23.17 6.77
CA LEU A 88 0.40 -23.70 5.57
C LEU A 88 0.35 -22.73 4.40
N ASN A 89 -0.76 -21.99 4.26
CA ASN A 89 -0.96 -21.01 3.20
C ASN A 89 -0.58 -19.57 3.60
N SER A 90 0.13 -19.37 4.71
CA SER A 90 0.54 -18.04 5.20
C SER A 90 2.06 -17.91 5.33
N SER A 91 2.58 -16.68 5.21
CA SER A 91 4.03 -16.43 5.34
C SER A 91 4.57 -16.52 6.77
N SER A 92 3.70 -16.59 7.78
CA SER A 92 4.07 -16.63 9.19
C SER A 92 2.86 -17.13 10.01
N GLY A 93 2.54 -16.51 11.15
CA GLY A 93 1.45 -16.92 12.04
C GLY A 93 0.02 -16.82 11.49
N GLY A 94 -0.20 -16.45 10.23
CA GLY A 94 -1.53 -16.46 9.60
C GLY A 94 -2.50 -15.36 10.01
N MET A 95 -2.02 -14.29 10.66
CA MET A 95 -2.89 -13.21 11.17
C MET A 95 -3.61 -12.43 10.07
N PHE A 96 -3.02 -12.29 8.89
CA PHE A 96 -3.70 -11.70 7.73
C PHE A 96 -5.05 -12.38 7.46
N THR A 97 -5.04 -13.71 7.37
CA THR A 97 -6.24 -14.53 7.15
C THR A 97 -7.23 -14.38 8.30
N ILE A 98 -6.77 -14.51 9.56
CA ILE A 98 -7.64 -14.44 10.74
C ILE A 98 -8.37 -13.09 10.82
N PHE A 99 -7.66 -11.97 10.64
CA PHE A 99 -8.29 -10.65 10.74
C PHE A 99 -9.15 -10.32 9.53
N SER A 100 -8.76 -10.75 8.33
CA SER A 100 -9.58 -10.55 7.12
C SER A 100 -10.89 -11.33 7.17
N ASP A 101 -10.90 -12.56 7.71
CA ASP A 101 -12.15 -13.33 7.87
C ASP A 101 -13.20 -12.56 8.68
N ILE A 102 -12.79 -11.89 9.77
CA ILE A 102 -13.69 -11.10 10.63
C ILE A 102 -14.42 -10.01 9.83
N PHE A 103 -13.71 -9.31 8.94
CA PHE A 103 -14.28 -8.24 8.13
C PHE A 103 -15.14 -8.79 6.99
N LEU A 104 -14.64 -9.78 6.28
CA LEU A 104 -15.36 -10.37 5.14
C LEU A 104 -16.66 -11.05 5.57
N GLU A 105 -16.69 -11.69 6.75
CA GLU A 105 -17.91 -12.31 7.31
C GLU A 105 -18.97 -11.28 7.73
N GLN A 106 -18.56 -10.04 8.04
CA GLN A 106 -19.48 -8.93 8.30
C GLN A 106 -19.92 -8.23 6.99
N GLY A 107 -19.43 -8.70 5.85
CA GLY A 107 -19.64 -8.07 4.54
C GLY A 107 -18.93 -6.72 4.42
N ASP A 108 -17.89 -6.48 5.22
CA ASP A 108 -16.99 -5.34 5.11
C ASP A 108 -15.85 -5.65 4.12
N ALA A 109 -15.06 -4.64 3.75
CA ALA A 109 -13.97 -4.80 2.81
C ALA A 109 -12.62 -5.06 3.50
N VAL A 110 -11.73 -5.73 2.76
CA VAL A 110 -10.30 -5.78 3.04
C VAL A 110 -9.54 -5.09 1.91
N ALA A 111 -8.49 -4.35 2.22
CA ALA A 111 -7.53 -3.86 1.23
C ALA A 111 -6.15 -4.42 1.55
N ALA A 112 -5.53 -5.09 0.57
CA ALA A 112 -4.21 -5.69 0.76
C ALA A 112 -3.43 -5.74 -0.56
N CYS A 113 -2.10 -5.87 -0.44
CA CYS A 113 -1.22 -6.06 -1.59
C CYS A 113 -1.47 -7.42 -2.26
N LYS A 114 -1.67 -7.39 -3.58
CA LYS A 114 -1.81 -8.57 -4.44
C LYS A 114 -0.86 -8.43 -5.62
N TYR A 115 -0.27 -9.54 -6.06
CA TYR A 115 0.43 -9.59 -7.35
C TYR A 115 -0.62 -9.71 -8.46
N VAL A 116 -0.59 -8.79 -9.41
CA VAL A 116 -1.49 -8.78 -10.58
C VAL A 116 -0.66 -9.23 -11.77
N SER A 117 -0.81 -10.51 -12.14
CA SER A 117 -0.03 -11.18 -13.19
C SER A 117 -0.10 -10.46 -14.53
N GLU A 118 -1.26 -9.96 -14.91
CA GLU A 118 -1.47 -9.27 -16.20
C GLU A 118 -0.68 -7.96 -16.31
N LEU A 119 -0.21 -7.43 -15.19
CA LEU A 119 0.49 -6.14 -15.10
C LEU A 119 1.91 -6.26 -14.53
N ASP A 120 2.35 -7.48 -14.22
CA ASP A 120 3.62 -7.79 -13.55
C ASP A 120 3.97 -6.87 -12.38
N LYS A 121 2.99 -6.61 -11.52
CA LYS A 121 3.16 -5.68 -10.40
C LYS A 121 2.38 -6.09 -9.18
N VAL A 122 2.88 -5.64 -8.03
CA VAL A 122 2.12 -5.65 -6.78
C VAL A 122 1.36 -4.35 -6.66
N THR A 123 0.09 -4.44 -6.30
CA THR A 123 -0.73 -3.26 -5.99
C THR A 123 -1.71 -3.57 -4.88
N ILE A 124 -2.27 -2.55 -4.24
CA ILE A 124 -3.32 -2.76 -3.23
C ILE A 124 -4.67 -2.91 -3.94
N LYS A 125 -5.39 -3.98 -3.61
CA LYS A 125 -6.73 -4.25 -4.14
C LYS A 125 -7.76 -4.32 -3.03
N LEU A 126 -8.98 -3.86 -3.33
CA LEU A 126 -10.15 -4.13 -2.51
C LEU A 126 -10.58 -5.59 -2.70
N ILE A 127 -10.92 -6.24 -1.59
CA ILE A 127 -11.21 -7.66 -1.48
C ILE A 127 -12.53 -7.79 -0.71
N PHE A 128 -13.46 -8.57 -1.26
CA PHE A 128 -14.83 -8.72 -0.75
C PHE A 128 -15.22 -10.17 -0.48
N ASP A 129 -14.33 -11.12 -0.78
CA ASP A 129 -14.57 -12.55 -0.60
C ASP A 129 -13.28 -13.28 -0.22
N LYS A 130 -13.44 -14.48 0.34
CA LYS A 130 -12.32 -15.29 0.83
C LYS A 130 -11.43 -15.83 -0.29
N GLY A 131 -11.97 -16.11 -1.48
CA GLY A 131 -11.18 -16.58 -2.62
C GLY A 131 -10.20 -15.52 -3.09
N SER A 132 -10.71 -14.31 -3.36
CA SER A 132 -9.88 -13.14 -3.69
C SER A 132 -8.88 -12.78 -2.58
N ARG A 133 -9.26 -12.98 -1.31
CA ARG A 133 -8.35 -12.80 -0.16
C ARG A 133 -7.20 -13.79 -0.18
N ASP A 134 -7.47 -15.05 -0.50
CA ASP A 134 -6.46 -16.11 -0.49
C ASP A 134 -5.35 -15.83 -1.52
N GLU A 135 -5.69 -15.23 -2.67
CA GLU A 135 -4.71 -14.75 -3.66
C GLU A 135 -3.82 -13.60 -3.14
N ALA A 136 -4.28 -12.87 -2.12
CA ALA A 136 -3.51 -11.82 -1.45
C ALA A 136 -2.62 -12.34 -0.31
N ARG A 137 -2.73 -13.62 0.10
CA ARG A 137 -1.80 -14.26 1.05
C ARG A 137 -0.38 -14.33 0.48
N GLY A 138 0.61 -14.47 1.35
CA GLY A 138 2.01 -14.47 0.91
C GLY A 138 2.63 -13.07 0.94
N SER A 139 3.91 -13.00 1.28
CA SER A 139 4.69 -11.77 1.28
C SER A 139 5.24 -11.51 -0.12
N LYS A 140 4.88 -10.37 -0.71
CA LYS A 140 5.41 -9.97 -2.01
C LYS A 140 6.58 -9.01 -1.80
N TYR A 141 7.80 -9.49 -1.98
CA TYR A 141 9.02 -8.70 -1.81
C TYR A 141 9.38 -7.91 -3.08
N ILE A 142 8.47 -7.03 -3.52
CA ILE A 142 8.73 -6.06 -4.58
C ILE A 142 8.03 -4.74 -4.22
N GLN A 143 8.56 -3.61 -4.69
CA GLN A 143 7.91 -2.31 -4.49
C GLN A 143 6.51 -2.36 -5.09
N ALA A 144 5.50 -2.00 -4.28
CA ALA A 144 4.12 -1.95 -4.76
C ALA A 144 3.89 -0.69 -5.60
N GLU A 145 3.28 -0.89 -6.76
CA GLU A 145 2.85 0.16 -7.68
C GLU A 145 1.38 0.48 -7.37
N LEU A 146 1.17 1.44 -6.48
CA LEU A 146 -0.14 1.68 -5.88
C LEU A 146 -1.10 2.46 -6.76
N ASP A 147 -0.65 3.12 -7.82
CA ASP A 147 -1.49 3.90 -8.75
C ASP A 147 -2.60 4.68 -8.01
N ASP A 148 -3.87 4.31 -8.26
CA ASP A 148 -5.08 4.86 -7.67
C ASP A 148 -5.65 4.04 -6.50
N SER A 149 -4.96 3.02 -5.98
CA SER A 149 -5.45 2.15 -4.90
C SER A 149 -5.94 2.92 -3.66
N PHE A 150 -5.22 3.96 -3.24
CA PHE A 150 -5.65 4.79 -2.11
C PHE A 150 -6.92 5.58 -2.42
N GLN A 151 -7.06 6.05 -3.66
CA GLN A 151 -8.28 6.72 -4.12
C GLN A 151 -9.45 5.73 -4.12
N GLN A 152 -9.25 4.50 -4.61
CA GLN A 152 -10.28 3.45 -4.61
C GLN A 152 -10.77 3.12 -3.19
N ILE A 153 -9.87 3.06 -2.20
CA ILE A 153 -10.24 2.86 -0.78
C ILE A 153 -11.12 4.02 -0.27
N ILE A 154 -10.72 5.26 -0.55
CA ILE A 154 -11.47 6.46 -0.14
C ILE A 154 -12.86 6.46 -0.80
N GLU A 155 -12.93 6.18 -2.09
CA GLU A 155 -14.20 6.11 -2.84
C GLU A 155 -15.11 4.99 -2.35
N TYR A 156 -14.55 3.82 -2.05
CA TYR A 156 -15.30 2.72 -1.47
C TYR A 156 -15.99 3.15 -0.18
N LEU A 157 -15.25 3.79 0.73
CA LEU A 157 -15.81 4.27 1.99
C LEU A 157 -16.87 5.35 1.75
N TYR A 158 -16.68 6.29 0.83
CA TYR A 158 -17.71 7.29 0.52
C TYR A 158 -18.99 6.68 -0.05
N LYS A 159 -18.88 5.63 -0.89
CA LYS A 159 -20.02 4.96 -1.53
C LYS A 159 -20.76 4.03 -0.57
N ASN A 160 -20.09 3.51 0.47
CA ASN A 160 -20.64 2.52 1.40
C ASN A 160 -20.53 3.07 2.83
N LEU A 161 -21.49 3.88 3.25
CA LEU A 161 -21.41 4.68 4.48
C LEU A 161 -21.44 3.83 5.76
N GLU A 162 -22.11 2.68 5.70
CA GLU A 162 -22.26 1.71 6.77
C GLU A 162 -21.09 0.72 6.87
N LYS A 163 -20.25 0.65 5.83
CA LYS A 163 -19.16 -0.32 5.75
C LYS A 163 -17.87 0.19 6.39
N LYS A 164 -17.10 -0.78 6.89
CA LYS A 164 -15.74 -0.59 7.38
C LYS A 164 -14.75 -1.22 6.41
N ILE A 165 -13.47 -0.93 6.65
CA ILE A 165 -12.38 -1.52 5.90
C ILE A 165 -11.22 -1.93 6.81
N LEU A 166 -10.65 -3.09 6.54
CA LEU A 166 -9.37 -3.52 7.11
C LEU A 166 -8.28 -3.34 6.04
N VAL A 167 -7.24 -2.58 6.32
CA VAL A 167 -6.16 -2.32 5.37
C VAL A 167 -4.85 -2.88 5.87
N PHE A 168 -4.20 -3.70 5.03
CA PHE A 168 -2.84 -4.19 5.22
C PHE A 168 -1.90 -3.49 4.26
N GLY A 169 -0.73 -3.09 4.76
CA GLY A 169 0.33 -2.51 3.95
C GLY A 169 1.66 -2.46 4.69
N THR A 170 2.69 -1.92 4.07
CA THR A 170 3.93 -1.58 4.76
C THR A 170 3.76 -0.30 5.57
N GLY A 171 4.65 -0.05 6.55
CA GLY A 171 4.55 1.12 7.42
C GLY A 171 4.42 2.46 6.66
N CYS A 172 5.16 2.64 5.55
CA CYS A 172 5.06 3.85 4.73
C CYS A 172 3.73 3.98 3.99
N GLN A 173 3.12 2.86 3.57
CA GLN A 173 1.80 2.84 2.94
C GLN A 173 0.71 3.16 3.96
N ILE A 174 0.73 2.49 5.11
CA ILE A 174 -0.24 2.71 6.19
C ILE A 174 -0.15 4.13 6.74
N ALA A 175 1.05 4.67 6.96
CA ALA A 175 1.21 6.04 7.43
C ALA A 175 0.67 7.08 6.43
N GLY A 176 0.92 6.89 5.12
CA GLY A 176 0.37 7.75 4.08
C GLY A 176 -1.15 7.68 3.98
N LEU A 177 -1.71 6.47 4.01
CA LEU A 177 -3.15 6.25 3.97
C LEU A 177 -3.87 6.77 5.22
N ASP A 178 -3.29 6.59 6.41
CA ASP A 178 -3.84 7.12 7.66
C ASP A 178 -4.06 8.63 7.59
N LEU A 179 -3.07 9.36 7.08
CA LEU A 179 -3.16 10.81 6.88
C LEU A 179 -4.22 11.20 5.84
N LEU A 180 -4.34 10.45 4.76
CA LEU A 180 -5.40 10.63 3.76
C LEU A 180 -6.79 10.40 4.38
N LEU A 181 -6.98 9.31 5.13
CA LEU A 181 -8.25 8.98 5.75
C LEU A 181 -8.64 9.99 6.83
N LYS A 182 -7.69 10.46 7.65
CA LYS A 182 -7.91 11.54 8.63
C LYS A 182 -8.36 12.82 7.93
N LYS A 183 -7.67 13.21 6.85
CA LYS A 183 -8.03 14.40 6.06
C LYS A 183 -9.43 14.33 5.44
N ASN A 184 -9.89 13.12 5.11
CA ASN A 184 -11.22 12.88 4.55
C ASN A 184 -12.28 12.58 5.63
N ASN A 185 -11.95 12.65 6.92
CA ASN A 185 -12.84 12.25 8.03
C ASN A 185 -13.32 10.78 7.97
N LEU A 186 -12.56 9.90 7.32
CA LEU A 186 -12.89 8.49 7.10
C LEU A 186 -12.18 7.53 8.07
N ARG A 187 -11.19 8.02 8.84
CA ARG A 187 -10.29 7.19 9.64
C ARG A 187 -10.99 6.29 10.68
N HIS A 188 -12.13 6.72 11.21
CA HIS A 188 -12.92 5.98 12.20
C HIS A 188 -13.55 4.68 11.65
N ARG A 189 -13.60 4.51 10.33
CA ARG A 189 -14.12 3.29 9.66
C ARG A 189 -13.04 2.36 9.14
N ALA A 190 -11.78 2.67 9.40
CA ALA A 190 -10.65 1.86 8.96
C ALA A 190 -9.90 1.26 10.15
N ILE A 191 -9.59 -0.03 10.08
CA ILE A 191 -8.51 -0.63 10.85
C ILE A 191 -7.31 -0.74 9.92
N LEU A 192 -6.16 -0.25 10.39
CA LEU A 192 -4.92 -0.21 9.62
C LEU A 192 -3.90 -1.12 10.29
N ILE A 193 -3.33 -2.04 9.53
CA ILE A 193 -2.31 -2.98 9.99
C ILE A 193 -1.09 -2.78 9.10
N ASP A 194 0.03 -2.37 9.71
CA ASP A 194 1.31 -2.37 9.02
C ASP A 194 2.08 -3.68 9.25
N LEU A 195 2.93 -4.00 8.28
CA LEU A 195 3.86 -5.10 8.35
C LEU A 195 5.26 -4.55 8.61
N VAL A 196 6.00 -5.22 9.50
CA VAL A 196 7.43 -4.96 9.69
C VAL A 196 8.14 -5.15 8.36
N CYS A 197 8.89 -4.13 7.94
CA CYS A 197 9.49 -4.05 6.62
C CYS A 197 10.89 -3.45 6.72
N HIS A 198 11.83 -4.04 5.99
CA HIS A 198 13.23 -3.57 5.89
C HIS A 198 13.55 -3.00 4.49
N GLY A 199 12.50 -2.66 3.72
CA GLY A 199 12.61 -2.22 2.33
C GLY A 199 12.12 -3.26 1.34
N ALA A 200 11.88 -2.81 0.11
CA ALA A 200 11.39 -3.64 -0.99
C ALA A 200 12.33 -3.49 -2.20
N PRO A 201 12.62 -4.57 -2.93
CA PRO A 201 13.30 -4.53 -4.22
C PRO A 201 12.54 -3.70 -5.28
N SER A 202 13.29 -3.25 -6.28
CA SER A 202 12.80 -2.48 -7.42
C SER A 202 11.77 -3.27 -8.24
N SER A 203 10.58 -2.70 -8.46
CA SER A 203 9.56 -3.32 -9.31
C SER A 203 9.93 -3.26 -10.79
N GLY A 204 10.68 -2.23 -11.22
CA GLY A 204 11.21 -2.15 -12.57
C GLY A 204 12.23 -3.26 -12.87
N LEU A 205 13.05 -3.64 -11.89
CA LEU A 205 13.98 -4.78 -12.02
C LEU A 205 13.21 -6.11 -12.07
N TRP A 206 12.18 -6.26 -11.24
CA TRP A 206 11.32 -7.43 -11.24
C TRP A 206 10.68 -7.69 -12.62
N LYS A 207 10.08 -6.65 -13.22
CA LYS A 207 9.47 -6.75 -14.57
C LYS A 207 10.47 -7.21 -15.62
N LYS A 208 11.69 -6.66 -15.60
CA LYS A 208 12.78 -7.09 -16.51
C LYS A 208 13.17 -8.56 -16.28
N TYR A 209 13.15 -9.02 -15.03
CA TYR A 209 13.43 -10.41 -14.69
C TYR A 209 12.38 -11.36 -15.27
N ILE A 210 11.09 -11.06 -15.07
CA ILE A 210 9.98 -11.87 -15.61
C ILE A 210 10.05 -11.97 -17.14
N GLN A 211 10.17 -10.84 -17.82
CA GLN A 211 10.31 -10.80 -19.29
C GLN A 211 11.49 -11.64 -19.79
N LYS A 212 12.60 -11.67 -19.06
CA LYS A 212 13.77 -12.48 -19.39
C LYS A 212 13.48 -13.98 -19.21
N VAL A 213 12.80 -14.37 -18.13
CA VAL A 213 12.44 -15.76 -17.86
C VAL A 213 11.47 -16.28 -18.92
N GLU A 214 10.43 -15.50 -19.24
CA GLU A 214 9.43 -15.83 -20.27
C GLU A 214 10.08 -16.06 -21.63
N LYS A 215 10.96 -15.13 -22.05
CA LYS A 215 11.72 -15.25 -23.29
C LYS A 215 12.60 -16.51 -23.32
N ASN A 216 13.22 -16.86 -22.20
CA ASN A 216 14.09 -18.04 -22.12
C ASN A 216 13.32 -19.36 -22.10
N GLN A 217 12.09 -19.37 -21.57
CA GLN A 217 11.27 -20.57 -21.44
C GLN A 217 10.23 -20.72 -22.57
N GLY A 218 10.10 -19.73 -23.46
CA GLY A 218 9.08 -19.71 -24.51
C GLY A 218 7.66 -19.62 -23.96
N LEU A 219 7.50 -19.12 -22.74
CA LEU A 219 6.22 -18.95 -22.06
C LEU A 219 5.67 -17.55 -22.35
N THR A 220 4.37 -17.45 -22.56
CA THR A 220 3.66 -16.16 -22.73
C THR A 220 3.06 -15.63 -21.45
N ASP A 221 2.94 -16.46 -20.40
CA ASP A 221 2.42 -16.09 -19.09
C ASP A 221 3.12 -16.92 -18.01
N THR A 222 4.06 -16.33 -17.26
CA THR A 222 4.62 -17.00 -16.09
C THR A 222 3.69 -16.76 -14.89
N LEU A 223 3.08 -17.83 -14.37
CA LEU A 223 2.43 -17.79 -13.05
C LEU A 223 3.51 -17.61 -11.98
N VAL A 224 3.79 -16.35 -11.64
CA VAL A 224 4.65 -16.06 -10.50
C VAL A 224 3.83 -16.18 -9.23
N THR A 225 4.07 -17.25 -8.49
CA THR A 225 3.64 -17.35 -7.09
C THR A 225 4.66 -16.63 -6.21
N CYS A 226 4.24 -15.56 -5.55
CA CYS A 226 4.98 -14.88 -4.48
C CYS A 226 4.48 -15.33 -3.11
#